data_AF-A0A964AMR8-F1
#
_entry.id   AF-A0A964AMR8-F1
#
_cell.length_a   1.000
_cell.length_b   1.000
_cell.length_c   1.000
_cell.angle_alpha   90.00
_cell.angle_beta   90.00
_cell.angle_gamma   90.00
#
_symmetry.space_group_name_H-M   'P 1'
#
loop_
_entity.id
_entity.type
_entity.pdbx_description
1 polymer ?
#
loop_
_entity_poly.entity_id
_entity_poly.type
_entity_poly.pdbx_seq_one_letter_code
_entity_poly.pdbx_strand_id
1 'polypeptide(L)'
;MPHHHPRTVRALGLLWVTTALWACADKPDQVDSSEDAIPGPCVGDGWGAAVEPAAAVHVREGGDDAAAGSLDAPLATLEAALALAVQSGGGAEVFVGPGAFDAQLELFDTTAATSPFQGLSITGCGPEETTLTGPSTDPAIWGTEVQGVTLAGFAVEGGRPGILFTTESALTVSDVAVRGAAVAGIRVVGSDTLFDTVEVLDTTPARLGDQLLGVGVIVQRGEAVVTGGRIEGSTSVGLLADSVAALSVNGLTVSNTSTSWDGLYGRGIQLQGESDAVEVVNAELLDSADAGLFALEVANLTVQDTVISGVAAATTSGGSATGDGLVVTQGEDNLNPAWFTATVTGTSVALADRSAAVFSGVTAQVDGNDYGGGDLVTQSGAALSGGDAAAAVDRTDSPLAINLDLLNAEAQ
;
A
#
# COMPACT_ATOMS: atom_id res chain seq x y z
N MET A 1 -1.92 -36.25 37.26
CA MET A 1 -2.62 -37.03 36.21
C MET A 1 -3.82 -36.20 35.77
N PRO A 2 -3.73 -35.50 34.62
CA PRO A 2 -4.74 -34.55 34.20
C PRO A 2 -5.83 -35.25 33.38
N HIS A 3 -7.09 -34.88 33.66
CA HIS A 3 -8.26 -35.32 32.93
C HIS A 3 -8.38 -34.52 31.62
N HIS A 4 -8.29 -35.22 30.49
CA HIS A 4 -8.66 -34.71 29.18
C HIS A 4 -10.19 -34.66 29.05
N HIS A 5 -10.72 -33.46 28.77
CA HIS A 5 -12.06 -33.28 28.23
C HIS A 5 -11.97 -33.06 26.71
N PRO A 6 -12.71 -33.83 25.89
CA PRO A 6 -12.81 -33.56 24.46
C PRO A 6 -13.88 -32.48 24.21
N ARG A 7 -13.48 -31.37 23.58
CA ARG A 7 -14.42 -30.39 23.02
C ARG A 7 -14.95 -30.91 21.70
N THR A 8 -16.27 -31.02 21.64
CA THR A 8 -17.06 -31.44 20.48
C THR A 8 -17.18 -30.24 19.52
N VAL A 9 -16.60 -30.35 18.32
CA VAL A 9 -16.83 -29.40 17.23
C VAL A 9 -18.14 -29.82 16.54
N ARG A 10 -19.18 -28.99 16.62
CA ARG A 10 -20.40 -29.14 15.83
C ARG A 10 -20.15 -28.53 14.45
N ALA A 11 -20.10 -29.39 13.44
CA ALA A 11 -20.22 -28.99 12.05
C ALA A 11 -21.63 -28.46 11.78
N LEU A 12 -21.74 -27.18 11.41
CA LEU A 12 -22.91 -26.66 10.69
C LEU A 12 -22.64 -26.83 9.20
N GLY A 13 -23.45 -27.67 8.55
CA GLY A 13 -23.46 -27.80 7.10
C GLY A 13 -24.11 -26.57 6.46
N LEU A 14 -23.35 -25.88 5.61
CA LEU A 14 -23.90 -24.96 4.63
C LEU A 14 -24.11 -25.73 3.33
N LEU A 15 -25.38 -25.94 2.99
CA LEU A 15 -25.83 -26.54 1.75
C LEU A 15 -26.03 -25.40 0.73
N TRP A 16 -25.09 -25.18 -0.18
CA TRP A 16 -25.31 -24.28 -1.32
C TRP A 16 -25.94 -25.07 -2.47
N VAL A 17 -27.19 -24.71 -2.79
CA VAL A 17 -27.90 -25.18 -3.98
C VAL A 17 -27.53 -24.24 -5.12
N THR A 18 -26.71 -24.74 -6.06
CA THR A 18 -26.47 -24.05 -7.32
C THR A 18 -27.66 -24.27 -8.26
N THR A 19 -28.37 -23.21 -8.60
CA THR A 19 -29.28 -23.19 -9.76
C THR A 19 -28.72 -22.20 -10.77
N ALA A 20 -28.09 -22.75 -11.81
CA ALA A 20 -27.73 -22.03 -13.01
C ALA A 20 -29.01 -21.79 -13.84
N LEU A 21 -29.42 -20.53 -13.95
CA LEU A 21 -30.37 -20.06 -14.94
C LEU A 21 -29.72 -18.89 -15.68
N TRP A 22 -29.19 -19.18 -16.86
CA TRP A 22 -28.87 -18.20 -17.88
C TRP A 22 -30.15 -17.46 -18.28
N ALA A 23 -30.26 -16.21 -17.87
CA ALA A 23 -31.22 -15.25 -18.42
C ALA A 23 -30.42 -14.08 -18.98
N CYS A 24 -30.68 -13.71 -20.22
CA CYS A 24 -30.17 -12.50 -20.85
C CYS A 24 -30.54 -11.29 -19.96
N ALA A 25 -29.56 -10.75 -19.24
CA ALA A 25 -29.74 -9.54 -18.45
C ALA A 25 -29.53 -8.33 -19.36
N ASP A 26 -30.55 -7.49 -19.43
CA ASP A 26 -30.45 -6.10 -19.87
C ASP A 26 -29.24 -5.44 -19.21
N LYS A 27 -28.52 -4.59 -19.97
CA LYS A 27 -27.46 -3.74 -19.40
C LYS A 27 -28.03 -3.05 -18.17
N PRO A 28 -27.46 -3.21 -16.96
CA PRO A 28 -27.87 -2.37 -15.84
C PRO A 28 -27.70 -0.93 -16.30
N ASP A 29 -28.76 -0.14 -16.20
CA ASP A 29 -28.68 1.30 -16.28
C ASP A 29 -27.50 1.72 -15.40
N GLN A 30 -26.43 2.24 -16.02
CA GLN A 30 -25.38 2.89 -15.26
C GLN A 30 -26.07 4.03 -14.54
N VAL A 31 -26.33 3.83 -13.25
CA VAL A 31 -26.60 4.92 -12.34
C VAL A 31 -25.40 5.83 -12.50
N ASP A 32 -25.63 7.01 -13.07
CA ASP A 32 -24.65 8.07 -13.20
C ASP A 32 -24.18 8.39 -11.78
N SER A 33 -23.12 7.72 -11.35
CA SER A 33 -22.52 7.83 -10.04
C SER A 33 -21.59 9.04 -9.98
N SER A 34 -21.92 10.11 -10.71
CA SER A 34 -21.63 11.45 -10.23
C SER A 34 -22.49 11.71 -8.99
N GLU A 35 -22.28 10.92 -7.92
CA GLU A 35 -22.48 11.47 -6.58
C GLU A 35 -21.66 12.76 -6.60
N ASP A 36 -22.37 13.89 -6.56
CA ASP A 36 -21.77 15.22 -6.50
C ASP A 36 -20.70 15.14 -5.41
N ALA A 37 -19.43 15.11 -5.84
CA ALA A 37 -18.31 15.03 -4.92
C ALA A 37 -18.57 16.10 -3.87
N ILE A 38 -18.66 15.68 -2.60
CA ILE A 38 -18.90 16.61 -1.51
C ILE A 38 -17.83 17.69 -1.68
N PRO A 39 -18.22 18.95 -1.96
CA PRO A 39 -17.25 19.97 -2.29
C PRO A 39 -16.23 20.00 -1.16
N GLY A 40 -14.96 19.86 -1.52
CA GLY A 40 -13.86 19.88 -0.56
C GLY A 40 -13.96 21.11 0.34
N PRO A 41 -13.29 21.11 1.50
CA PRO A 41 -13.44 22.13 2.51
C PRO A 41 -12.95 23.52 2.05
N CYS A 42 -12.64 23.76 0.77
CA CYS A 42 -12.09 25.02 0.29
C CYS A 42 -12.76 25.60 -0.96
N VAL A 43 -13.92 25.07 -1.39
CA VAL A 43 -14.59 25.57 -2.59
C VAL A 43 -14.94 27.07 -2.47
N GLY A 44 -14.35 27.88 -3.36
CA GLY A 44 -14.69 29.30 -3.54
C GLY A 44 -13.92 30.30 -2.66
N ASP A 45 -12.62 30.08 -2.44
CA ASP A 45 -11.70 30.92 -1.63
C ASP A 45 -12.00 30.99 -0.12
N GLY A 46 -13.08 30.35 0.32
CA GLY A 46 -13.47 30.16 1.72
C GLY A 46 -13.34 28.70 2.14
N TRP A 47 -13.42 28.44 3.43
CA TRP A 47 -13.28 27.12 4.04
C TRP A 47 -14.52 26.21 3.88
N GLY A 48 -15.20 26.32 2.72
CA GLY A 48 -16.39 25.55 2.42
C GLY A 48 -17.53 25.78 3.43
N ALA A 49 -18.54 24.90 3.40
CA ALA A 49 -19.64 24.87 4.36
C ALA A 49 -19.34 23.98 5.58
N ALA A 50 -18.05 23.76 5.88
CA ALA A 50 -17.64 22.90 6.98
C ALA A 50 -18.28 23.41 8.28
N VAL A 51 -19.00 22.53 8.98
CA VAL A 51 -19.52 22.82 10.31
C VAL A 51 -18.32 22.85 11.25
N GLU A 52 -17.84 24.05 11.59
CA GLU A 52 -16.66 24.25 12.43
C GLU A 52 -16.84 23.53 13.78
N PRO A 53 -16.10 22.44 14.05
CA PRO A 53 -16.01 21.93 15.40
C PRO A 53 -15.37 23.01 16.28
N ALA A 54 -15.84 23.15 17.51
CA ALA A 54 -15.36 24.20 18.42
C ALA A 54 -13.86 24.13 18.76
N ALA A 55 -13.14 23.10 18.31
CA ALA A 55 -11.72 22.83 18.55
C ALA A 55 -10.88 22.73 17.26
N ALA A 56 -11.40 23.21 16.13
CA ALA A 56 -10.65 23.21 14.87
C ALA A 56 -9.59 24.32 14.83
N VAL A 57 -8.42 23.99 14.29
CA VAL A 57 -7.31 24.92 14.05
C VAL A 57 -7.13 25.11 12.55
N HIS A 58 -7.04 26.36 12.10
CA HIS A 58 -6.99 26.70 10.68
C HIS A 58 -5.62 27.29 10.31
N VAL A 59 -5.04 26.81 9.20
CA VAL A 59 -3.75 27.25 8.65
C VAL A 59 -3.94 27.76 7.23
N ARG A 60 -3.50 28.98 6.92
CA ARG A 60 -3.62 29.55 5.57
C ARG A 60 -2.40 30.38 5.20
N GLU A 61 -2.06 30.38 3.91
CA GLU A 61 -1.04 31.29 3.38
C GLU A 61 -1.39 32.74 3.72
N GLY A 62 -0.41 33.47 4.28
CA GLY A 62 -0.61 34.85 4.76
C GLY A 62 -1.33 34.99 6.10
N GLY A 63 -1.56 33.88 6.83
CA GLY A 63 -2.02 33.90 8.22
C GLY A 63 -1.01 34.52 9.20
N ASP A 64 -1.28 34.43 10.50
CA ASP A 64 -0.42 34.96 11.56
C ASP A 64 -0.28 33.92 12.68
N ASP A 65 0.95 33.46 12.96
CA ASP A 65 1.21 32.46 14.01
C ASP A 65 1.00 32.99 15.44
N ALA A 66 0.82 34.31 15.61
CA ALA A 66 0.37 34.90 16.87
C ALA A 66 -1.16 34.92 17.01
N ALA A 67 -1.91 34.53 15.98
CA ALA A 67 -3.37 34.48 16.00
C ALA A 67 -3.90 33.29 16.82
N ALA A 68 -5.23 33.23 16.95
CA ALA A 68 -5.90 32.17 17.70
C ALA A 68 -6.06 30.86 16.89
N GLY A 69 -5.74 30.86 15.59
CA GLY A 69 -5.97 29.72 14.70
C GLY A 69 -7.44 29.44 14.40
N SER A 70 -8.30 30.44 14.56
CA SER A 70 -9.70 30.37 14.17
C SER A 70 -9.88 30.64 12.67
N LEU A 71 -11.07 30.37 12.14
CA LEU A 71 -11.42 30.64 10.75
C LEU A 71 -11.10 32.08 10.28
N ASP A 72 -11.48 33.07 11.10
CA ASP A 72 -11.27 34.51 10.82
C ASP A 72 -9.85 35.01 11.11
N ALA A 73 -9.04 34.20 11.80
CA ALA A 73 -7.68 34.54 12.21
C ALA A 73 -6.79 33.28 12.15
N PRO A 74 -6.55 32.74 10.93
CA PRO A 74 -5.81 31.50 10.75
C PRO A 74 -4.32 31.70 11.04
N LEU A 75 -3.67 30.60 11.40
CA LEU A 75 -2.22 30.54 11.58
C LEU A 75 -1.52 30.54 10.21
N ALA A 76 -0.26 30.97 10.18
CA ALA A 76 0.55 30.97 8.97
C ALA A 76 1.20 29.60 8.71
N THR A 77 1.55 28.87 9.77
CA THR A 77 2.33 27.64 9.70
C THR A 77 1.65 26.44 10.36
N LEU A 78 1.99 25.24 9.87
CA LEU A 78 1.55 23.97 10.47
C LEU A 78 2.19 23.73 11.84
N GLU A 79 3.41 24.19 12.07
CA GLU A 79 4.09 24.08 13.36
C GLU A 79 3.28 24.79 14.46
N ALA A 80 2.85 26.04 14.21
CA ALA A 80 2.01 26.78 15.15
C ALA A 80 0.67 26.09 15.39
N ALA A 81 0.08 25.50 14.34
CA ALA A 81 -1.19 24.79 14.46
C ALA A 81 -1.08 23.50 15.29
N LEU A 82 -0.01 22.73 15.09
CA LEU A 82 0.28 21.54 15.90
C LEU A 82 0.55 21.92 17.35
N ALA A 83 1.28 23.01 17.61
CA ALA A 83 1.49 23.50 18.97
C ALA A 83 0.17 23.88 19.68
N LEU A 84 -0.80 24.43 18.94
CA LEU A 84 -2.13 24.76 19.47
C LEU A 84 -3.01 23.52 19.65
N ALA A 85 -2.95 22.57 18.72
CA ALA A 85 -3.61 21.27 18.80
C ALA A 85 -3.19 20.50 20.06
N VAL A 86 -1.89 20.47 20.35
CA VAL A 86 -1.32 19.85 21.57
C VAL A 86 -1.89 20.49 22.84
N GLN A 87 -1.99 21.83 22.88
CA GLN A 87 -2.55 22.56 24.02
C GLN A 87 -4.02 22.24 24.28
N SER A 88 -4.75 21.82 23.25
CA SER A 88 -6.18 21.48 23.32
C SER A 88 -6.44 20.08 23.88
N GLY A 89 -5.39 19.27 24.12
CA GLY A 89 -5.48 17.98 24.81
C GLY A 89 -5.65 16.76 23.90
N GLY A 90 -5.20 16.84 22.65
CA GLY A 90 -5.32 15.77 21.65
C GLY A 90 -6.67 15.79 20.91
N GLY A 91 -6.79 15.00 19.85
CA GLY A 91 -8.01 14.88 19.04
C GLY A 91 -8.36 16.13 18.23
N ALA A 92 -7.38 17.01 18.00
CA ALA A 92 -7.60 18.24 17.28
C ALA A 92 -7.76 17.99 15.78
N GLU A 93 -8.59 18.82 15.14
CA GLU A 93 -8.72 18.89 13.70
C GLU A 93 -7.95 20.11 13.19
N VAL A 94 -6.99 19.89 12.30
CA VAL A 94 -6.20 20.94 11.65
C VAL A 94 -6.65 21.03 10.20
N PHE A 95 -7.26 22.15 9.82
CA PHE A 95 -7.63 22.44 8.44
C PHE A 95 -6.55 23.29 7.78
N VAL A 96 -6.08 22.85 6.63
CA VAL A 96 -5.02 23.50 5.85
C VAL A 96 -5.63 24.06 4.58
N GLY A 97 -5.58 25.39 4.44
CA GLY A 97 -6.12 26.10 3.29
C GLY A 97 -5.33 25.82 2.01
N PRO A 98 -5.75 26.44 0.89
CA PRO A 98 -5.03 26.31 -0.36
C PRO A 98 -3.68 27.04 -0.26
N GLY A 99 -2.67 26.51 -0.94
CA GLY A 99 -1.31 27.04 -0.94
C GLY A 99 -0.25 25.97 -0.68
N ALA A 100 1.00 26.43 -0.54
CA ALA A 100 2.14 25.58 -0.22
C ALA A 100 2.64 25.86 1.20
N PHE A 101 2.88 24.81 1.96
CA PHE A 101 3.31 24.88 3.35
C PHE A 101 4.52 23.98 3.57
N ASP A 102 5.46 24.43 4.39
CA ASP A 102 6.60 23.60 4.76
C ASP A 102 6.11 22.38 5.57
N ALA A 103 6.57 21.19 5.17
CA ALA A 103 6.22 19.92 5.76
C ALA A 103 7.47 19.33 6.43
N GLN A 104 7.59 19.60 7.72
CA GLN A 104 8.52 18.87 8.59
C GLN A 104 7.77 18.55 9.88
N LEU A 105 6.73 17.72 9.74
CA LEU A 105 5.78 17.45 10.81
C LEU A 105 6.27 16.27 11.64
N GLU A 106 6.78 16.56 12.83
CA GLU A 106 7.14 15.55 13.83
C GLU A 106 5.97 15.33 14.78
N LEU A 107 5.24 14.24 14.55
CA LEU A 107 4.06 13.83 15.32
C LEU A 107 4.47 12.82 16.39
N PHE A 108 5.29 13.25 17.35
CA PHE A 108 5.66 12.47 18.53
C PHE A 108 6.12 13.36 19.68
N ASP A 109 6.02 12.85 20.91
CA ASP A 109 6.62 13.47 22.10
C ASP A 109 7.28 12.40 22.95
N THR A 110 8.62 12.38 22.92
CA THR A 110 9.42 11.40 23.67
C THR A 110 9.38 11.58 25.19
N THR A 111 8.79 12.68 25.67
CA THR A 111 8.72 13.01 27.10
C THR A 111 7.36 12.71 27.73
N ALA A 112 6.31 12.55 26.92
CA ALA A 112 4.96 12.29 27.40
C ALA A 112 4.68 10.79 27.54
N ALA A 113 3.92 10.41 28.57
CA ALA A 113 3.46 9.03 28.74
C ALA A 113 2.39 8.62 27.73
N THR A 114 1.74 9.60 27.10
CA THR A 114 0.75 9.46 26.04
C THR A 114 1.04 10.52 24.99
N SER A 115 1.17 10.12 23.72
CA SER A 115 1.42 11.08 22.65
C SER A 115 0.34 12.18 22.62
N PRO A 116 0.71 13.47 22.53
CA PRO A 116 -0.25 14.56 22.49
C PRO A 116 -1.00 14.64 21.14
N PHE A 117 -0.61 13.83 20.15
CA PHE A 117 -1.20 13.78 18.82
C PHE A 117 -2.21 12.63 18.64
N GLN A 118 -2.65 12.00 19.72
CA GLN A 118 -3.72 10.99 19.65
C GLN A 118 -4.98 11.59 19.02
N GLY A 119 -5.54 10.93 18.01
CA GLY A 119 -6.74 11.38 17.31
C GLY A 119 -6.54 12.61 16.42
N LEU A 120 -5.30 13.03 16.15
CA LEU A 120 -5.04 14.19 15.29
C LEU A 120 -5.57 13.94 13.88
N SER A 121 -6.33 14.89 13.34
CA SER A 121 -6.71 14.93 11.92
C SER A 121 -6.10 16.15 11.26
N ILE A 122 -5.41 15.96 10.13
CA ILE A 122 -4.91 17.03 9.27
C ILE A 122 -5.64 16.90 7.94
N THR A 123 -6.41 17.92 7.56
CA THR A 123 -7.22 17.92 6.34
C THR A 123 -6.90 19.14 5.49
N GLY A 124 -6.47 18.94 4.25
CA GLY A 124 -6.28 20.00 3.26
C GLY A 124 -7.51 20.21 2.38
N CYS A 125 -7.35 21.05 1.36
CA CYS A 125 -8.39 21.40 0.39
C CYS A 125 -8.55 20.39 -0.76
N GLY A 126 -7.61 19.45 -0.87
CA GLY A 126 -7.43 18.52 -1.98
C GLY A 126 -5.97 18.51 -2.45
N PRO A 127 -5.50 17.42 -3.09
CA PRO A 127 -4.11 17.28 -3.54
C PRO A 127 -3.69 18.27 -4.65
N GLU A 128 -4.64 18.93 -5.30
CA GLU A 128 -4.39 19.96 -6.31
C GLU A 128 -4.41 21.40 -5.74
N GLU A 129 -4.87 21.57 -4.49
CA GLU A 129 -5.06 22.89 -3.86
C GLU A 129 -4.13 23.13 -2.67
N THR A 130 -3.83 22.09 -1.88
CA THR A 130 -2.96 22.15 -0.71
C THR A 130 -1.74 21.28 -0.91
N THR A 131 -0.56 21.88 -0.85
CA THR A 131 0.74 21.18 -0.97
C THR A 131 1.56 21.33 0.30
N LEU A 132 2.08 20.21 0.80
CA LEU A 132 3.00 20.10 1.92
C LEU A 132 4.39 19.76 1.38
N THR A 133 5.36 20.66 1.50
CA THR A 133 6.71 20.49 0.91
C THR A 133 7.69 19.93 1.93
N GLY A 134 8.12 18.68 1.72
CA GLY A 134 9.05 17.97 2.59
C GLY A 134 10.53 18.34 2.37
N PRO A 135 11.39 18.20 3.41
CA PRO A 135 12.84 18.27 3.23
C PRO A 135 13.34 17.11 2.36
N SER A 136 14.52 17.25 1.75
CA SER A 136 15.10 16.21 0.88
C SER A 136 15.81 15.08 1.63
N THR A 137 16.06 15.25 2.93
CA THR A 137 16.85 14.32 3.75
C THR A 137 16.05 13.57 4.80
N ASP A 138 14.88 14.09 5.16
CA ASP A 138 14.07 13.64 6.28
C ASP A 138 12.64 13.35 5.81
N PRO A 139 11.79 12.68 6.62
CA PRO A 139 10.38 12.55 6.30
C PRO A 139 9.68 13.92 6.20
N ALA A 140 8.75 14.09 5.28
CA ALA A 140 7.89 15.28 5.28
C ALA A 140 6.91 15.25 6.46
N ILE A 141 6.36 14.06 6.73
CA ILE A 141 5.51 13.77 7.89
C ILE A 141 6.08 12.54 8.58
N TRP A 142 6.37 12.66 9.88
CA TRP A 142 6.86 11.57 10.70
C TRP A 142 6.02 11.40 11.96
N GLY A 143 5.31 10.28 12.08
CA GLY A 143 4.65 9.87 13.31
C GLY A 143 5.31 8.67 13.97
N THR A 144 5.44 8.71 15.28
CA THR A 144 5.78 7.52 16.08
C THR A 144 4.99 7.53 17.37
N GLU A 145 4.55 6.35 17.83
CA GLU A 145 3.77 6.14 19.04
C GLU A 145 2.48 7.01 19.10
N VAL A 146 1.87 7.25 17.95
CA VAL A 146 0.62 8.01 17.78
C VAL A 146 -0.54 7.07 17.46
N GLN A 147 -1.76 7.39 17.92
CA GLN A 147 -2.93 6.56 17.64
C GLN A 147 -4.04 7.38 17.00
N GLY A 148 -4.68 6.83 15.96
CA GLY A 148 -5.85 7.44 15.32
C GLY A 148 -5.50 8.70 14.53
N VAL A 149 -4.36 8.74 13.87
CA VAL A 149 -3.99 9.88 13.02
C VAL A 149 -4.69 9.78 11.67
N THR A 150 -5.29 10.88 11.23
CA THR A 150 -5.91 10.99 9.90
C THR A 150 -5.18 12.06 9.10
N LEU A 151 -4.77 11.71 7.88
CA LEU A 151 -4.18 12.59 6.89
C LEU A 151 -5.10 12.61 5.66
N ALA A 152 -5.62 13.77 5.28
CA ALA A 152 -6.58 13.82 4.17
C ALA A 152 -6.48 15.06 3.27
N GLY A 153 -6.72 14.88 1.97
CA GLY A 153 -6.99 15.97 1.03
C GLY A 153 -5.81 16.92 0.82
N PHE A 154 -4.60 16.41 0.57
CA PHE A 154 -3.45 17.27 0.24
C PHE A 154 -2.36 16.49 -0.52
N ALA A 155 -1.46 17.23 -1.15
CA ALA A 155 -0.25 16.68 -1.72
C ALA A 155 0.94 16.81 -0.76
N VAL A 156 1.85 15.84 -0.78
CA VAL A 156 3.17 15.89 -0.17
C VAL A 156 4.21 15.87 -1.29
N GLU A 157 5.05 16.90 -1.37
CA GLU A 157 6.13 17.00 -2.35
C GLU A 157 7.49 16.76 -1.69
N GLY A 158 8.25 15.77 -2.17
CA GLY A 158 9.56 15.42 -1.62
C GLY A 158 9.49 14.53 -0.37
N GLY A 159 10.45 14.69 0.53
CA GLY A 159 10.68 13.74 1.64
C GLY A 159 11.62 12.60 1.25
N ARG A 160 12.28 11.98 2.24
CA ARG A 160 13.13 10.78 2.05
C ARG A 160 12.51 9.51 2.62
N PRO A 161 11.48 9.62 3.44
CA PRO A 161 10.20 9.21 2.87
C PRO A 161 9.27 10.41 2.77
N GLY A 162 8.24 10.34 1.93
CA GLY A 162 7.19 11.38 1.97
C GLY A 162 6.48 11.34 3.33
N ILE A 163 5.92 10.17 3.66
CA ILE A 163 5.21 9.93 4.91
C ILE A 163 5.83 8.72 5.62
N LEU A 164 6.17 8.87 6.90
CA LEU A 164 6.68 7.80 7.75
C LEU A 164 5.83 7.68 9.01
N PHE A 165 5.25 6.49 9.24
CA PHE A 165 4.68 6.13 10.52
C PHE A 165 5.34 4.86 11.05
N THR A 166 5.75 4.89 12.30
CA THR A 166 6.33 3.74 12.99
C THR A 166 5.54 3.42 14.25
N THR A 167 5.56 2.15 14.66
CA THR A 167 4.92 1.58 15.86
C THR A 167 3.39 1.49 15.80
N GLU A 168 2.77 0.77 16.75
CA GLU A 168 1.33 0.39 16.86
C GLU A 168 0.35 1.58 16.81
N SER A 169 0.28 2.20 15.65
CA SER A 169 -0.54 3.35 15.32
C SER A 169 -1.77 2.88 14.56
N ALA A 170 -2.89 3.57 14.70
CA ALA A 170 -3.96 3.51 13.71
C ALA A 170 -3.77 4.72 12.79
N LEU A 171 -3.55 4.48 11.50
CA LEU A 171 -3.32 5.53 10.50
C LEU A 171 -4.39 5.46 9.42
N THR A 172 -5.03 6.59 9.11
CA THR A 172 -5.88 6.74 7.93
C THR A 172 -5.26 7.78 7.01
N VAL A 173 -5.03 7.40 5.76
CA VAL A 173 -4.56 8.30 4.69
C VAL A 173 -5.59 8.27 3.58
N SER A 174 -6.24 9.40 3.30
CA SER A 174 -7.36 9.48 2.34
C SER A 174 -7.21 10.67 1.39
N ASP A 175 -7.31 10.46 0.08
CA ASP A 175 -7.17 11.54 -0.91
C ASP A 175 -5.85 12.33 -0.75
N VAL A 176 -4.74 11.58 -0.59
CA VAL A 176 -3.39 12.15 -0.44
C VAL A 176 -2.54 11.73 -1.62
N ALA A 177 -1.82 12.69 -2.20
CA ALA A 177 -0.84 12.45 -3.25
C ALA A 177 0.59 12.67 -2.74
N VAL A 178 1.48 11.69 -2.84
CA VAL A 178 2.91 11.84 -2.53
C VAL A 178 3.71 11.86 -3.82
N ARG A 179 4.48 12.92 -4.06
CA ARG A 179 5.18 13.16 -5.33
C ARG A 179 6.68 13.35 -5.11
N GLY A 180 7.50 12.63 -5.88
CA GLY A 180 8.94 12.86 -5.91
C GLY A 180 9.69 12.54 -4.61
N ALA A 181 9.09 11.76 -3.70
CA ALA A 181 9.77 11.28 -2.51
C ALA A 181 10.97 10.41 -2.88
N ALA A 182 12.03 10.47 -2.09
CA ALA A 182 13.16 9.56 -2.17
C ALA A 182 12.92 8.33 -1.30
N VAL A 183 13.51 7.19 -1.64
CA VAL A 183 13.40 5.89 -0.95
C VAL A 183 12.00 5.29 -0.91
N ALA A 184 11.04 5.98 -0.31
CA ALA A 184 9.65 5.55 -0.19
C ALA A 184 8.69 6.73 -0.30
N GLY A 185 7.59 6.59 -1.04
CA GLY A 185 6.49 7.56 -0.98
C GLY A 185 5.85 7.55 0.41
N ILE A 186 5.30 6.39 0.78
CA ILE A 186 4.73 6.18 2.11
C ILE A 186 5.37 4.94 2.74
N ARG A 187 5.76 5.04 4.01
CA ARG A 187 6.26 3.93 4.80
C ARG A 187 5.53 3.84 6.13
N VAL A 188 5.01 2.66 6.40
CA VAL A 188 4.33 2.34 7.65
C VAL A 188 4.94 1.10 8.27
N VAL A 189 5.21 1.14 9.58
CA VAL A 189 5.78 0.02 10.33
C VAL A 189 4.95 -0.30 11.57
N GLY A 190 4.29 -1.47 11.59
CA GLY A 190 3.62 -2.02 12.77
C GLY A 190 2.28 -1.37 13.11
N SER A 191 1.64 -0.70 12.16
CA SER A 191 0.41 0.08 12.35
C SER A 191 -0.78 -0.56 11.63
N ASP A 192 -1.98 -0.43 12.19
CA ASP A 192 -3.23 -0.73 11.48
C ASP A 192 -3.54 0.46 10.55
N THR A 193 -3.51 0.23 9.24
CA THR A 193 -3.53 1.33 8.28
C THR A 193 -4.63 1.19 7.24
N LEU A 194 -5.35 2.29 7.02
CA LEU A 194 -6.28 2.45 5.91
C LEU A 194 -5.71 3.46 4.92
N PHE A 195 -5.50 3.01 3.69
CA PHE A 195 -5.25 3.86 2.52
C PHE A 195 -6.52 3.90 1.68
N ASP A 196 -7.08 5.09 1.49
CA ASP A 196 -8.27 5.31 0.68
C ASP A 196 -7.97 6.34 -0.42
N THR A 197 -7.92 5.91 -1.67
CA THR A 197 -7.62 6.80 -2.81
C THR A 197 -6.29 7.56 -2.62
N VAL A 198 -5.20 6.81 -2.45
CA VAL A 198 -3.85 7.36 -2.30
C VAL A 198 -3.10 7.32 -3.62
N GLU A 199 -2.45 8.43 -3.97
CA GLU A 199 -1.52 8.50 -5.09
C GLU A 199 -0.06 8.56 -4.62
N VAL A 200 0.81 7.75 -5.20
CA VAL A 200 2.26 7.88 -5.04
C VAL A 200 2.91 7.93 -6.41
N LEU A 201 3.54 9.06 -6.73
CA LEU A 201 4.08 9.35 -8.05
C LEU A 201 5.58 9.60 -8.00
N ASP A 202 6.29 9.01 -8.96
CA ASP A 202 7.69 9.29 -9.26
C ASP A 202 8.63 9.11 -8.05
N THR A 203 8.50 7.99 -7.31
CA THR A 203 9.40 7.71 -6.19
C THR A 203 10.83 7.51 -6.71
N THR A 204 11.72 8.42 -6.29
CA THR A 204 13.09 8.42 -6.75
C THR A 204 13.95 7.47 -5.93
N PRO A 205 14.90 6.78 -6.59
CA PRO A 205 15.79 5.86 -5.91
C PRO A 205 16.76 6.62 -5.01
N ALA A 206 16.91 6.20 -3.77
CA ALA A 206 17.95 6.67 -2.87
C ALA A 206 18.70 5.51 -2.23
N ARG A 207 19.97 5.75 -1.92
CA ARG A 207 20.87 4.73 -1.40
C ARG A 207 20.54 4.45 0.06
N LEU A 208 20.38 3.17 0.38
CA LEU A 208 20.17 2.60 1.70
C LEU A 208 21.18 1.48 1.89
N GLY A 209 22.30 1.80 2.53
CA GLY A 209 23.46 0.90 2.55
C GLY A 209 23.98 0.56 1.15
N ASP A 210 23.92 -0.71 0.77
CA ASP A 210 24.30 -1.21 -0.56
C ASP A 210 23.12 -1.27 -1.55
N GLN A 211 21.89 -1.11 -1.07
CA GLN A 211 20.68 -1.09 -1.90
C GLN A 211 20.35 0.32 -2.37
N LEU A 212 19.71 0.41 -3.53
CA LEU A 212 19.14 1.64 -4.05
C LEU A 212 17.65 1.37 -4.27
N LEU A 213 16.80 1.98 -3.45
CA LEU A 213 15.37 1.70 -3.47
C LEU A 213 14.60 2.98 -3.71
N GLY A 214 13.50 2.87 -4.44
CA GLY A 214 12.48 3.88 -4.67
C GLY A 214 11.12 3.19 -4.71
N VAL A 215 10.57 2.90 -3.53
CA VAL A 215 9.33 2.13 -3.37
C VAL A 215 8.13 3.07 -3.26
N GLY A 216 7.02 2.80 -3.96
CA GLY A 216 5.83 3.63 -3.80
C GLY A 216 5.30 3.63 -2.36
N VAL A 217 4.84 2.46 -1.91
CA VAL A 217 4.32 2.25 -0.55
C VAL A 217 5.00 1.05 0.10
N ILE A 218 5.44 1.21 1.34
CA ILE A 218 5.96 0.15 2.20
C ILE A 218 5.03 -0.03 3.39
N VAL A 219 4.50 -1.24 3.56
CA VAL A 219 3.78 -1.68 4.77
C VAL A 219 4.58 -2.80 5.41
N GLN A 220 5.06 -2.60 6.63
CA GLN A 220 5.89 -3.59 7.32
C GLN A 220 5.30 -3.90 8.69
N ARG A 221 4.87 -5.13 8.95
CA ARG A 221 4.18 -5.52 10.20
C ARG A 221 2.83 -4.79 10.40
N GLY A 222 1.91 -5.43 11.10
CA GLY A 222 0.55 -4.92 11.33
C GLY A 222 -0.43 -5.33 10.24
N GLU A 223 -1.55 -4.60 10.15
CA GLU A 223 -2.60 -4.82 9.16
C GLU A 223 -2.75 -3.60 8.24
N ALA A 224 -3.05 -3.82 6.96
CA ALA A 224 -3.36 -2.72 6.05
C ALA A 224 -4.52 -3.01 5.10
N VAL A 225 -5.30 -1.98 4.81
CA VAL A 225 -6.35 -1.98 3.79
C VAL A 225 -6.04 -0.87 2.79
N VAL A 226 -5.96 -1.22 1.52
CA VAL A 226 -5.77 -0.29 0.39
C VAL A 226 -7.02 -0.34 -0.47
N THR A 227 -7.74 0.77 -0.56
CA THR A 227 -8.93 0.92 -1.40
C THR A 227 -8.68 1.99 -2.45
N GLY A 228 -8.69 1.60 -3.72
CA GLY A 228 -8.39 2.50 -4.83
C GLY A 228 -6.93 3.00 -4.83
N GLY A 229 -6.71 4.08 -5.57
CA GLY A 229 -5.43 4.77 -5.62
C GLY A 229 -4.54 4.37 -6.81
N ARG A 230 -3.39 5.04 -6.89
CA ARG A 230 -2.43 4.89 -8.00
C ARG A 230 -1.01 4.98 -7.48
N ILE A 231 -0.17 4.00 -7.83
CA ILE A 231 1.27 4.07 -7.64
C ILE A 231 1.93 4.06 -9.01
N GLU A 232 2.64 5.12 -9.37
CA GLU A 232 3.22 5.28 -10.69
C GLU A 232 4.67 5.74 -10.65
N GLY A 233 5.52 5.15 -11.50
CA GLY A 233 6.89 5.63 -11.70
C GLY A 233 7.84 5.33 -10.53
N SER A 234 7.52 4.35 -9.69
CA SER A 234 8.42 3.89 -8.63
C SER A 234 9.66 3.20 -9.19
N THR A 235 10.84 3.49 -8.63
CA THR A 235 12.08 2.77 -8.93
C THR A 235 12.34 1.66 -7.91
N SER A 236 11.67 0.52 -8.05
CA SER A 236 12.01 -0.80 -7.50
C SER A 236 10.75 -1.64 -7.31
N VAL A 237 9.83 -1.12 -6.51
CA VAL A 237 8.56 -1.78 -6.18
C VAL A 237 7.47 -0.72 -6.10
N GLY A 238 6.28 -0.99 -6.62
CA GLY A 238 5.12 -0.13 -6.38
C GLY A 238 4.65 -0.24 -4.93
N LEU A 239 4.11 -1.40 -4.55
CA LEU A 239 3.71 -1.73 -3.18
C LEU A 239 4.56 -2.87 -2.62
N LEU A 240 5.24 -2.64 -1.50
CA LEU A 240 5.98 -3.64 -0.74
C LEU A 240 5.28 -3.91 0.59
N ALA A 241 4.88 -5.16 0.82
CA ALA A 241 4.38 -5.63 2.09
C ALA A 241 5.34 -6.68 2.69
N ASP A 242 5.78 -6.46 3.93
CA ASP A 242 6.77 -7.29 4.61
C ASP A 242 6.31 -7.67 6.02
N SER A 243 6.23 -8.98 6.29
CA SER A 243 5.78 -9.53 7.57
C SER A 243 4.44 -8.96 8.06
N VAL A 244 3.47 -8.76 7.16
CA VAL A 244 2.15 -8.24 7.53
C VAL A 244 1.24 -9.34 8.07
N ALA A 245 0.47 -9.03 9.10
CA ALA A 245 -0.54 -9.95 9.64
C ALA A 245 -1.73 -10.07 8.67
N ALA A 246 -2.15 -8.93 8.10
CA ALA A 246 -3.15 -8.92 7.04
C ALA A 246 -2.89 -7.77 6.06
N LEU A 247 -3.14 -8.02 4.77
CA LEU A 247 -3.20 -6.98 3.74
C LEU A 247 -4.38 -7.23 2.83
N SER A 248 -5.26 -6.25 2.66
CA SER A 248 -6.33 -6.26 1.64
C SER A 248 -6.11 -5.12 0.67
N VAL A 249 -5.93 -5.43 -0.61
CA VAL A 249 -5.79 -4.46 -1.70
C VAL A 249 -6.99 -4.60 -2.63
N ASN A 250 -7.74 -3.53 -2.86
CA ASN A 250 -8.88 -3.52 -3.75
C ASN A 250 -8.85 -2.29 -4.67
N GLY A 251 -8.76 -2.49 -5.99
CA GLY A 251 -8.85 -1.39 -6.96
C GLY A 251 -7.59 -0.53 -7.07
N LEU A 252 -6.42 -1.03 -6.66
CA LEU A 252 -5.15 -0.31 -6.77
C LEU A 252 -4.57 -0.46 -8.18
N THR A 253 -4.19 0.66 -8.81
CA THR A 253 -3.37 0.66 -10.03
C THR A 253 -1.90 0.86 -9.66
N VAL A 254 -1.02 -0.02 -10.13
CA VAL A 254 0.43 0.14 -10.08
C VAL A 254 0.97 0.12 -11.49
N SER A 255 1.69 1.16 -11.91
CA SER A 255 2.18 1.28 -13.29
C SER A 255 3.60 1.82 -13.40
N ASN A 256 4.29 1.44 -14.47
CA ASN A 256 5.60 1.97 -14.83
C ASN A 256 6.67 1.74 -13.74
N THR A 257 6.66 0.58 -13.07
CA THR A 257 7.70 0.28 -12.07
C THR A 257 9.00 -0.14 -12.75
N SER A 258 10.01 0.73 -12.69
CA SER A 258 11.32 0.48 -13.28
C SER A 258 12.26 -0.28 -12.33
N THR A 259 13.30 -0.90 -12.88
CA THR A 259 14.34 -1.54 -12.07
C THR A 259 15.17 -0.55 -11.28
N SER A 260 15.71 -1.00 -10.15
CA SER A 260 16.85 -0.35 -9.51
C SER A 260 18.13 -0.41 -10.39
N TRP A 261 19.14 0.39 -10.06
CA TRP A 261 20.43 0.47 -10.80
C TRP A 261 21.18 -0.86 -10.96
N ASP A 262 20.98 -1.81 -10.05
CA ASP A 262 21.59 -3.15 -10.10
C ASP A 262 20.83 -4.12 -11.03
N GLY A 263 19.77 -3.64 -11.67
CA GLY A 263 18.86 -4.41 -12.51
C GLY A 263 17.93 -5.32 -11.72
N LEU A 264 17.94 -5.22 -10.38
CA LEU A 264 17.04 -5.95 -9.50
C LEU A 264 15.84 -5.08 -9.13
N TYR A 265 14.74 -5.74 -8.81
CA TYR A 265 13.49 -5.16 -8.30
C TYR A 265 12.91 -4.13 -9.28
N GLY A 266 11.87 -4.54 -10.00
CA GLY A 266 11.05 -3.70 -10.86
C GLY A 266 9.60 -4.20 -10.81
N ARG A 267 9.06 -4.35 -9.61
CA ARG A 267 7.86 -5.15 -9.35
C ARG A 267 6.64 -4.29 -9.10
N GLY A 268 5.47 -4.67 -9.60
CA GLY A 268 4.22 -3.98 -9.26
C GLY A 268 3.96 -4.10 -7.76
N ILE A 269 3.64 -5.31 -7.30
CA ILE A 269 3.44 -5.64 -5.88
C ILE A 269 4.47 -6.69 -5.46
N GLN A 270 5.12 -6.48 -4.31
CA GLN A 270 5.94 -7.47 -3.65
C GLN A 270 5.42 -7.76 -2.25
N LEU A 271 5.20 -9.04 -1.95
CA LEU A 271 4.80 -9.57 -0.65
C LEU A 271 5.93 -10.47 -0.13
N GLN A 272 6.36 -10.29 1.12
CA GLN A 272 7.47 -11.07 1.69
C GLN A 272 7.41 -11.21 3.22
N GLY A 273 8.33 -12.00 3.76
CA GLY A 273 8.69 -11.99 5.18
C GLY A 273 7.67 -12.67 6.10
N GLU A 274 7.14 -13.84 5.75
CA GLU A 274 6.16 -14.58 6.57
C GLU A 274 4.82 -13.81 6.75
N SER A 275 4.26 -13.29 5.66
CA SER A 275 2.95 -12.62 5.71
C SER A 275 1.81 -13.63 5.84
N ASP A 276 0.83 -13.38 6.72
CA ASP A 276 -0.19 -14.37 7.10
C ASP A 276 -1.37 -14.45 6.12
N ALA A 277 -2.09 -13.34 5.91
CA ALA A 277 -3.28 -13.28 5.05
C ALA A 277 -3.23 -12.08 4.11
N VAL A 278 -3.08 -12.33 2.80
CA VAL A 278 -3.03 -11.28 1.80
C VAL A 278 -4.10 -11.49 0.73
N GLU A 279 -4.84 -10.43 0.42
CA GLU A 279 -5.86 -10.39 -0.62
C GLU A 279 -5.55 -9.24 -1.59
N VAL A 280 -5.51 -9.55 -2.89
CA VAL A 280 -5.34 -8.58 -3.98
C VAL A 280 -6.50 -8.75 -4.95
N VAL A 281 -7.41 -7.78 -4.99
CA VAL A 281 -8.66 -7.81 -5.77
C VAL A 281 -8.72 -6.61 -6.70
N ASN A 282 -9.20 -6.80 -7.94
CA ASN A 282 -9.43 -5.71 -8.90
C ASN A 282 -8.21 -4.81 -9.10
N ALA A 283 -6.99 -5.33 -8.91
CA ALA A 283 -5.78 -4.52 -9.09
C ALA A 283 -5.37 -4.49 -10.55
N GLU A 284 -4.71 -3.40 -10.96
CA GLU A 284 -4.11 -3.27 -12.29
C GLU A 284 -2.60 -3.08 -12.15
N LEU A 285 -1.81 -4.07 -12.57
CA LEU A 285 -0.36 -4.11 -12.45
C LEU A 285 0.25 -4.02 -13.85
N LEU A 286 0.69 -2.82 -14.22
CA LEU A 286 1.04 -2.48 -15.59
C LEU A 286 2.54 -2.13 -15.71
N ASP A 287 3.15 -2.55 -16.81
CA ASP A 287 4.47 -2.08 -17.24
C ASP A 287 5.56 -2.20 -16.16
N SER A 288 5.62 -3.37 -15.51
CA SER A 288 6.62 -3.69 -14.48
C SER A 288 7.87 -4.32 -15.10
N ALA A 289 9.07 -3.93 -14.66
CA ALA A 289 10.33 -4.39 -15.24
C ALA A 289 10.87 -5.74 -14.69
N ASP A 290 10.20 -6.37 -13.72
CA ASP A 290 10.60 -7.67 -13.15
C ASP A 290 9.39 -8.61 -12.98
N ALA A 291 8.43 -8.21 -12.16
CA ALA A 291 7.20 -8.98 -11.98
C ALA A 291 5.98 -8.08 -11.78
N GLY A 292 4.81 -8.53 -12.22
CA GLY A 292 3.56 -7.83 -11.87
C GLY A 292 3.27 -7.98 -10.38
N LEU A 293 3.08 -9.23 -9.94
CA LEU A 293 2.92 -9.59 -8.52
C LEU A 293 3.95 -10.65 -8.14
N PHE A 294 4.69 -10.40 -7.06
CA PHE A 294 5.67 -11.31 -6.51
C PHE A 294 5.36 -11.60 -5.03
N ALA A 295 4.95 -12.83 -4.73
CA ALA A 295 4.65 -13.29 -3.38
C ALA A 295 5.68 -14.33 -2.93
N LEU A 296 6.42 -13.98 -1.87
CA LEU A 296 7.40 -14.82 -1.21
C LEU A 296 6.94 -15.09 0.22
N GLU A 297 6.89 -16.35 0.63
CA GLU A 297 6.58 -16.74 2.02
C GLU A 297 5.23 -16.16 2.54
N VAL A 298 4.20 -16.16 1.69
CA VAL A 298 2.84 -15.73 2.06
C VAL A 298 1.98 -16.95 2.39
N ALA A 299 1.53 -17.08 3.64
CA ALA A 299 0.82 -18.26 4.13
C ALA A 299 -0.55 -18.46 3.44
N ASN A 300 -1.31 -17.37 3.27
CA ASN A 300 -2.60 -17.39 2.57
C ASN A 300 -2.69 -16.21 1.61
N LEU A 301 -2.61 -16.48 0.32
CA LEU A 301 -2.72 -15.49 -0.74
C LEU A 301 -4.03 -15.69 -1.52
N THR A 302 -4.80 -14.62 -1.71
CA THR A 302 -5.91 -14.56 -2.66
C THR A 302 -5.61 -13.48 -3.70
N VAL A 303 -5.66 -13.84 -4.98
CA VAL A 303 -5.59 -12.91 -6.12
C VAL A 303 -6.86 -13.08 -6.93
N GLN A 304 -7.64 -12.03 -7.05
CA GLN A 304 -8.94 -12.08 -7.71
C GLN A 304 -9.13 -10.91 -8.68
N ASP A 305 -9.71 -11.18 -9.85
CA ASP A 305 -10.15 -10.18 -10.83
C ASP A 305 -9.06 -9.13 -11.14
N THR A 306 -7.79 -9.55 -11.11
CA THR A 306 -6.61 -8.68 -11.23
C THR A 306 -6.06 -8.73 -12.66
N VAL A 307 -5.62 -7.59 -13.17
CA VAL A 307 -5.00 -7.47 -14.50
C VAL A 307 -3.51 -7.23 -14.34
N ILE A 308 -2.69 -8.07 -14.96
CA ILE A 308 -1.24 -7.93 -15.05
C ILE A 308 -0.86 -7.82 -16.52
N SER A 309 -0.19 -6.74 -16.91
CA SER A 309 0.19 -6.54 -18.32
C SER A 309 1.52 -5.82 -18.49
N GLY A 310 2.25 -6.19 -19.54
CA GLY A 310 3.46 -5.48 -19.95
C GLY A 310 4.66 -5.75 -19.04
N VAL A 311 4.79 -6.98 -18.51
CA VAL A 311 5.93 -7.30 -17.64
C VAL A 311 7.16 -7.59 -18.48
N ALA A 312 8.11 -6.66 -18.45
CA ALA A 312 9.36 -6.75 -19.19
C ALA A 312 10.42 -7.56 -18.43
N ALA A 313 11.31 -8.23 -19.16
CA ALA A 313 12.49 -8.85 -18.57
C ALA A 313 13.57 -7.79 -18.29
N ALA A 314 14.10 -7.81 -17.07
CA ALA A 314 15.29 -7.09 -16.66
C ALA A 314 16.53 -7.98 -16.73
N THR A 315 17.64 -7.38 -17.14
CA THR A 315 18.95 -8.02 -17.06
C THR A 315 19.48 -7.92 -15.64
N THR A 316 19.40 -9.01 -14.88
CA THR A 316 20.06 -9.10 -13.57
C THR A 316 21.56 -9.36 -13.78
N SER A 317 22.40 -8.83 -12.89
CA SER A 317 23.86 -9.06 -12.92
C SER A 317 24.25 -10.54 -12.75
N GLY A 318 23.34 -11.38 -12.24
CA GLY A 318 23.50 -12.83 -12.09
C GLY A 318 23.05 -13.66 -13.29
N GLY A 319 22.43 -13.06 -14.31
CA GLY A 319 21.93 -13.77 -15.49
C GLY A 319 20.64 -14.56 -15.27
N SER A 320 20.03 -14.47 -14.08
CA SER A 320 18.66 -14.97 -13.86
C SER A 320 17.69 -14.12 -14.67
N ALA A 321 16.82 -14.78 -15.43
CA ALA A 321 15.80 -14.11 -16.20
C ALA A 321 14.71 -13.57 -15.25
N THR A 322 14.19 -12.38 -15.49
CA THR A 322 12.97 -11.86 -14.83
C THR A 322 11.87 -11.70 -15.90
N GLY A 323 10.78 -11.01 -15.59
CA GLY A 323 9.70 -10.73 -16.55
C GLY A 323 8.51 -11.68 -16.40
N ASP A 324 8.16 -12.08 -15.18
CA ASP A 324 7.00 -12.93 -14.94
C ASP A 324 5.77 -12.11 -14.54
N GLY A 325 4.59 -12.48 -15.01
CA GLY A 325 3.35 -11.84 -14.56
C GLY A 325 3.11 -12.01 -13.06
N LEU A 326 2.83 -13.25 -12.66
CA LEU A 326 2.55 -13.64 -11.28
C LEU A 326 3.59 -14.64 -10.78
N VAL A 327 4.20 -14.39 -9.62
CA VAL A 327 5.11 -15.32 -8.96
C VAL A 327 4.62 -15.58 -7.54
N VAL A 328 4.43 -16.85 -7.18
CA VAL A 328 4.09 -17.28 -5.83
C VAL A 328 5.07 -18.38 -5.41
N THR A 329 5.84 -18.13 -4.36
CA THR A 329 6.89 -19.04 -3.91
C THR A 329 7.01 -19.09 -2.39
N GLN A 330 7.33 -20.27 -1.86
CA GLN A 330 7.64 -20.44 -0.43
C GLN A 330 9.06 -19.99 -0.05
N GLY A 331 9.91 -19.63 -1.02
CA GLY A 331 11.30 -19.25 -0.74
C GLY A 331 12.22 -20.46 -0.57
N GLU A 332 12.22 -21.07 0.63
CA GLU A 332 13.13 -22.15 0.99
C GLU A 332 12.60 -23.56 0.65
N ASP A 333 13.46 -24.44 0.12
CA ASP A 333 13.09 -25.81 -0.30
C ASP A 333 12.71 -26.76 0.86
N ASN A 334 12.94 -26.36 2.11
CA ASN A 334 12.76 -27.18 3.31
C ASN A 334 11.43 -26.94 4.04
N LEU A 335 10.64 -25.95 3.62
CA LEU A 335 9.36 -25.64 4.23
C LEU A 335 8.27 -26.56 3.70
N ASN A 336 7.21 -26.77 4.49
CA ASN A 336 6.08 -27.59 4.08
C ASN A 336 5.15 -26.79 3.16
N PRO A 337 4.96 -27.19 1.88
CA PRO A 337 4.11 -26.46 0.93
C PRO A 337 2.65 -26.31 1.37
N ALA A 338 2.18 -27.15 2.31
CA ALA A 338 0.83 -27.06 2.84
C ALA A 338 0.62 -25.86 3.79
N TRP A 339 1.68 -25.16 4.18
CA TRP A 339 1.61 -23.92 4.95
C TRP A 339 1.41 -22.68 4.08
N PHE A 340 1.61 -22.82 2.76
CA PHE A 340 1.50 -21.73 1.80
C PHE A 340 0.41 -22.07 0.79
N THR A 341 -0.71 -21.37 0.92
CA THR A 341 -1.87 -21.56 0.06
C THR A 341 -2.10 -20.32 -0.80
N ALA A 342 -2.44 -20.54 -2.07
CA ALA A 342 -2.77 -19.48 -3.00
C ALA A 342 -4.09 -19.79 -3.72
N THR A 343 -4.98 -18.81 -3.80
CA THR A 343 -6.19 -18.87 -4.63
C THR A 343 -6.08 -17.78 -5.68
N VAL A 344 -6.14 -18.15 -6.96
CA VAL A 344 -6.02 -17.23 -8.10
C VAL A 344 -7.22 -17.42 -9.01
N THR A 345 -8.08 -16.41 -9.09
CA THR A 345 -9.32 -16.47 -9.88
C THR A 345 -9.58 -15.22 -10.69
N GLY A 346 -10.14 -15.35 -11.89
CA GLY A 346 -10.51 -14.19 -12.72
C GLY A 346 -9.35 -13.28 -13.10
N THR A 347 -8.10 -13.73 -12.91
CA THR A 347 -6.90 -12.93 -13.13
C THR A 347 -6.46 -13.05 -14.59
N SER A 348 -6.13 -11.92 -15.20
CA SER A 348 -5.61 -11.84 -16.56
C SER A 348 -4.14 -11.46 -16.54
N VAL A 349 -3.28 -12.25 -17.18
CA VAL A 349 -1.87 -11.92 -17.41
C VAL A 349 -1.60 -11.87 -18.91
N ALA A 350 -1.17 -10.72 -19.40
CA ALA A 350 -0.81 -10.52 -20.79
C ALA A 350 0.60 -9.93 -20.92
N LEU A 351 1.27 -10.19 -22.05
CA LEU A 351 2.53 -9.54 -22.40
C LEU A 351 3.63 -9.66 -21.32
N ALA A 352 3.73 -10.83 -20.66
CA ALA A 352 4.87 -11.15 -19.80
C ALA A 352 6.00 -11.76 -20.63
N ASP A 353 7.20 -11.19 -20.55
CA ASP A 353 8.35 -11.60 -21.37
C ASP A 353 8.83 -13.04 -21.08
N ARG A 354 8.64 -13.54 -19.84
CA ARG A 354 9.14 -14.85 -19.40
C ARG A 354 8.05 -15.88 -19.17
N SER A 355 7.21 -15.68 -18.18
CA SER A 355 6.11 -16.61 -17.84
C SER A 355 4.90 -15.83 -17.38
N ALA A 356 3.70 -16.33 -17.68
CA ALA A 356 2.50 -15.68 -17.20
C ALA A 356 2.33 -15.87 -15.69
N ALA A 357 2.54 -17.10 -15.21
CA ALA A 357 2.49 -17.40 -13.79
C ALA A 357 3.51 -18.48 -13.37
N VAL A 358 4.08 -18.34 -12.19
CA VAL A 358 5.04 -19.26 -11.57
C VAL A 358 4.58 -19.61 -10.16
N PHE A 359 4.40 -20.91 -9.89
CA PHE A 359 4.10 -21.44 -8.56
C PHE A 359 5.21 -22.39 -8.11
N SER A 360 5.83 -22.13 -6.96
CA SER A 360 6.94 -22.94 -6.43
C SER A 360 6.76 -23.24 -4.94
N GLY A 361 6.72 -24.53 -4.59
CA GLY A 361 6.54 -24.97 -3.20
C GLY A 361 5.26 -24.48 -2.52
N VAL A 362 4.17 -24.28 -3.27
CA VAL A 362 2.87 -23.83 -2.72
C VAL A 362 1.72 -24.73 -3.13
N THR A 363 0.65 -24.74 -2.33
CA THR A 363 -0.63 -25.34 -2.74
C THR A 363 -1.50 -24.26 -3.38
N ALA A 364 -1.76 -24.35 -4.69
CA ALA A 364 -2.51 -23.32 -5.40
C ALA A 364 -3.80 -23.84 -6.04
N GLN A 365 -4.89 -23.09 -5.85
CA GLN A 365 -6.14 -23.21 -6.59
C GLN A 365 -6.17 -22.13 -7.67
N VAL A 366 -6.27 -22.53 -8.93
CA VAL A 366 -6.18 -21.64 -10.10
C VAL A 366 -7.39 -21.89 -10.99
N ASP A 367 -8.35 -20.96 -11.01
CA ASP A 367 -9.62 -21.14 -11.72
C ASP A 367 -10.06 -19.89 -12.51
N GLY A 368 -10.33 -20.06 -13.81
CA GLY A 368 -10.94 -19.00 -14.63
C GLY A 368 -10.01 -17.83 -14.94
N ASN A 369 -8.72 -18.10 -15.09
CA ASN A 369 -7.70 -17.10 -15.41
C ASN A 369 -7.41 -17.07 -16.92
N ASP A 370 -6.94 -15.94 -17.43
CA ASP A 370 -6.44 -15.81 -18.81
C ASP A 370 -4.96 -15.48 -18.79
N TYR A 371 -4.12 -16.38 -19.31
CA TYR A 371 -2.67 -16.22 -19.31
C TYR A 371 -2.10 -15.76 -20.66
N GLY A 372 -2.94 -15.27 -21.58
CA GLY A 372 -2.52 -14.40 -22.69
C GLY A 372 -1.41 -14.92 -23.63
N GLY A 373 -1.11 -16.22 -23.63
CA GLY A 373 -0.04 -16.84 -24.42
C GLY A 373 1.30 -17.06 -23.70
N GLY A 374 1.42 -16.71 -22.42
CA GLY A 374 2.57 -17.08 -21.59
C GLY A 374 2.39 -18.44 -20.91
N ASP A 375 3.50 -19.12 -20.60
CA ASP A 375 3.46 -20.42 -19.95
C ASP A 375 3.03 -20.29 -18.47
N LEU A 376 2.18 -21.21 -18.03
CA LEU A 376 1.94 -21.51 -16.62
C LEU A 376 2.98 -22.52 -16.14
N VAL A 377 3.85 -22.10 -15.22
CA VAL A 377 4.99 -22.88 -14.75
C VAL A 377 4.77 -23.35 -13.31
N THR A 378 4.90 -24.66 -13.09
CA THR A 378 4.98 -25.24 -11.75
C THR A 378 6.35 -25.82 -11.46
N GLN A 379 6.88 -25.53 -10.28
CA GLN A 379 8.13 -26.08 -9.77
C GLN A 379 7.89 -27.08 -8.63
N SER A 380 8.93 -27.88 -8.33
CA SER A 380 8.90 -29.00 -7.38
C SER A 380 8.14 -28.67 -6.08
N GLY A 381 7.29 -29.59 -5.63
CA GLY A 381 6.53 -29.47 -4.39
C GLY A 381 5.22 -28.70 -4.50
N ALA A 382 4.94 -28.00 -5.61
CA ALA A 382 3.66 -27.35 -5.82
C ALA A 382 2.54 -28.35 -6.10
N ALA A 383 1.37 -28.12 -5.51
CA ALA A 383 0.13 -28.86 -5.81
C ALA A 383 -0.86 -27.88 -6.46
N LEU A 384 -1.15 -28.09 -7.75
CA LEU A 384 -2.19 -27.33 -8.44
C LEU A 384 -3.51 -28.10 -8.44
N SER A 385 -4.59 -27.40 -8.15
CA SER A 385 -5.95 -27.84 -8.43
C SER A 385 -6.67 -26.77 -9.25
N GLY A 386 -7.31 -27.17 -10.35
CA GLY A 386 -7.94 -26.26 -11.29
C GLY A 386 -7.97 -26.80 -12.73
N GLY A 387 -8.71 -26.13 -13.61
CA GLY A 387 -8.88 -26.53 -15.01
C GLY A 387 -7.71 -26.16 -15.94
N ASP A 388 -6.78 -25.34 -15.47
CA ASP A 388 -5.71 -24.76 -16.29
C ASP A 388 -4.49 -25.69 -16.30
N ALA A 389 -4.05 -26.10 -17.51
CA ALA A 389 -2.96 -27.05 -17.67
C ALA A 389 -1.59 -26.37 -17.49
N ALA A 390 -0.84 -26.75 -16.46
CA ALA A 390 0.53 -26.27 -16.23
C ALA A 390 1.58 -27.13 -16.96
N ALA A 391 2.64 -26.48 -17.44
CA ALA A 391 3.87 -27.16 -17.82
C ALA A 391 4.80 -27.22 -16.60
N ALA A 392 5.26 -28.42 -16.24
CA ALA A 392 6.30 -28.57 -15.23
C ALA A 392 7.64 -28.12 -15.82
N VAL A 393 8.25 -27.08 -15.25
CA VAL A 393 9.59 -26.62 -15.61
C VAL A 393 10.43 -26.55 -14.33
N ASP A 394 11.55 -27.26 -14.32
CA ASP A 394 12.54 -27.21 -13.25
C ASP A 394 13.34 -25.90 -13.37
N ARG A 395 13.24 -25.00 -12.39
CA ARG A 395 14.02 -23.76 -12.34
C ARG A 395 14.68 -23.63 -10.98
N THR A 396 15.91 -23.13 -10.97
CA THR A 396 16.78 -23.05 -9.78
C THR A 396 17.13 -21.62 -9.38
N ASP A 397 16.41 -20.62 -9.89
CA ASP A 397 16.67 -19.22 -9.53
C ASP A 397 16.20 -18.97 -8.10
N SER A 398 17.12 -18.54 -7.22
CA SER A 398 16.78 -18.19 -5.84
C SER A 398 15.95 -16.90 -5.82
N PRO A 399 14.76 -16.90 -5.17
CA PRO A 399 13.99 -15.67 -5.00
C PRO A 399 14.76 -14.69 -4.11
N LEU A 400 14.87 -13.44 -4.55
CA LEU A 400 15.51 -12.36 -3.78
C LEU A 400 14.44 -11.53 -3.07
N ALA A 401 14.53 -11.50 -1.74
CA ALA A 401 13.78 -10.59 -0.85
C ALA A 401 14.49 -9.23 -0.76
N ILE A 402 13.73 -8.16 -0.56
CA ILE A 402 14.28 -6.85 -0.23
C ILE A 402 14.63 -6.83 1.26
N ASN A 403 15.82 -6.34 1.60
CA ASN A 403 16.30 -6.31 2.98
C ASN A 403 15.85 -5.03 3.68
N LEU A 404 14.73 -5.09 4.40
CA LEU A 404 14.19 -3.95 5.13
C LEU A 404 14.91 -3.65 6.46
N ASP A 405 15.86 -4.49 6.91
CA ASP A 405 16.62 -4.19 8.13
C ASP A 405 17.49 -2.94 7.96
N LEU A 406 17.98 -2.68 6.75
CA LEU A 406 18.71 -1.46 6.41
C LEU A 406 17.83 -0.22 6.57
N LEU A 407 16.56 -0.33 6.18
CA LEU A 407 15.55 0.72 6.31
C LEU A 407 15.14 0.97 7.76
N ASN A 408 15.09 -0.07 8.58
CA ASN A 408 14.80 0.03 10.01
C ASN A 408 15.96 0.67 10.77
N ALA A 409 17.21 0.40 10.39
CA ALA A 409 18.39 0.98 11.03
C ALA A 409 18.55 2.49 10.81
N GLU A 410 18.01 3.04 9.71
CA GLU A 410 18.03 4.50 9.46
C GLU A 410 16.88 5.25 10.15
N ALA A 411 15.80 4.56 10.54
CA ALA A 411 14.65 5.18 11.19
C ALA A 411 14.76 5.26 12.72
N GLN A 412 15.80 4.63 13.30
CA GLN A 412 16.15 4.66 14.72
C GLN A 412 17.31 5.62 14.96
#